data_AF-A0AAN0ZXR5-F1
#
_entry.id   AF-A0AAN0ZXR5-F1
#
_cell.length_a   1.000
_cell.length_b   1.000
_cell.length_c   1.000
_cell.angle_alpha   90.00
_cell.angle_beta   90.00
_cell.angle_gamma   90.00
#
_symmetry.space_group_name_H-M   'P 1'
#
loop_
_entity.id
_entity.type
_entity.pdbx_description
1 polymer ?
#
loop_
_entity_poly.entity_id
_entity_poly.type
_entity_poly.pdbx_seq_one_letter_code
_entity_poly.pdbx_strand_id
1 'polypeptide(L)'
;MTEKYDAAAAQGLQILTEKLRHWRDEPYPAWNSTWPVFERLIERHEEMKPVYVELAEREINGTRLWILLEQCVFAGGFSTEDRHATLRADHKELLEINENIVVMSIKLAELLERRSEVLNRSGHFYIDNMVRLTDFIDKAGKDNGLYRSNIQPQLNLLNHYDLKYWPDMAGLLHALGEDNTEIKYADEATAAIIGAKRSSLTDFFRGLFDRLNDIKDGSCFGLPPSFRMSDSALATLSNIIRDLPPDEMIDASYVKRTRQRLKEQGFSTAW
;
A
#
# COMPACT_ATOMS: atom_id res chain seq x y z
N MET A 1 -33.51 3.72 -29.25
CA MET A 1 -33.22 3.89 -27.81
C MET A 1 -32.10 2.94 -27.41
N THR A 2 -32.20 1.65 -27.75
CA THR A 2 -31.19 0.60 -27.54
C THR A 2 -29.80 0.93 -28.11
N GLU A 3 -29.70 1.41 -29.36
CA GLU A 3 -28.40 1.76 -29.97
C GLU A 3 -27.63 2.86 -29.23
N LYS A 4 -28.32 3.86 -28.67
CA LYS A 4 -27.67 4.94 -27.91
C LYS A 4 -27.14 4.41 -26.57
N TYR A 5 -27.84 3.45 -25.97
CA TYR A 5 -27.44 2.81 -24.72
C TYR A 5 -26.25 1.89 -24.90
N ASP A 6 -26.23 1.11 -25.99
CA ASP A 6 -25.09 0.26 -26.33
C ASP A 6 -23.85 1.10 -26.69
N ALA A 7 -24.03 2.26 -27.32
CA ALA A 7 -22.92 3.19 -27.60
C ALA A 7 -22.29 3.78 -26.33
N ALA A 8 -23.09 4.16 -25.33
CA ALA A 8 -22.58 4.69 -24.06
C ALA A 8 -21.80 3.63 -23.27
N ALA A 9 -22.29 2.39 -23.25
CA ALA A 9 -21.60 1.26 -22.64
C ALA A 9 -20.28 0.97 -23.37
N ALA A 10 -20.30 0.85 -24.70
CA ALA A 10 -19.10 0.62 -25.50
C ALA A 10 -18.03 1.70 -25.27
N GLN A 11 -18.43 2.97 -25.19
CA GLN A 11 -17.52 4.06 -24.86
C GLN A 11 -16.88 3.89 -23.47
N GLY A 12 -17.67 3.54 -22.46
CA GLY A 12 -17.17 3.29 -21.09
C GLY A 12 -16.15 2.16 -21.04
N LEU A 13 -16.44 1.03 -21.71
CA LEU A 13 -15.52 -0.11 -21.79
C LEU A 13 -14.21 0.25 -22.49
N GLN A 14 -14.31 0.98 -23.61
CA GLN A 14 -13.17 1.42 -24.39
C GLN A 14 -12.25 2.31 -23.55
N ILE A 15 -12.80 3.32 -22.87
CA ILE A 15 -12.04 4.23 -22.00
C ILE A 15 -11.28 3.45 -20.92
N LEU A 16 -11.97 2.55 -20.21
CA LEU A 16 -11.35 1.76 -19.14
C LEU A 16 -10.21 0.87 -19.67
N THR A 17 -10.44 0.20 -20.80
CA THR A 17 -9.44 -0.69 -21.41
C THR A 17 -8.21 0.07 -21.89
N GLU A 18 -8.41 1.19 -22.58
CA GLU A 18 -7.31 2.03 -23.09
C GLU A 18 -6.50 2.62 -21.93
N LYS A 19 -7.17 3.10 -20.88
CA LYS A 19 -6.50 3.70 -19.72
C LYS A 19 -5.76 2.69 -18.87
N LEU A 20 -6.33 1.50 -18.67
CA LEU A 20 -5.63 0.41 -18.01
C LEU A 20 -4.36 0.01 -18.77
N ARG A 21 -4.46 -0.15 -20.09
CA ARG A 21 -3.31 -0.45 -20.95
C ARG A 21 -2.24 0.63 -20.84
N HIS A 22 -2.64 1.91 -20.91
CA HIS A 22 -1.72 3.05 -20.77
C HIS A 22 -1.01 3.06 -19.42
N TRP A 23 -1.71 2.77 -18.31
CA TRP A 23 -1.10 2.75 -16.97
C TRP A 23 -0.28 1.50 -16.66
N ARG A 24 -0.54 0.39 -17.36
CA ARG A 24 0.08 -0.91 -17.12
C ARG A 24 1.27 -1.22 -18.03
N ASP A 25 1.11 -0.95 -19.33
CA ASP A 25 1.97 -1.51 -20.38
C ASP A 25 2.97 -0.49 -20.95
N GLU A 26 2.92 0.77 -20.51
CA GLU A 26 3.91 1.79 -20.89
C GLU A 26 5.25 1.60 -20.16
N PRO A 27 6.36 2.20 -20.67
CA PRO A 27 7.71 2.02 -20.10
C PRO A 27 7.83 2.36 -18.61
N TYR A 28 6.90 3.17 -18.09
CA TYR A 28 6.80 3.55 -16.69
C TYR A 28 5.39 3.23 -16.17
N PRO A 29 5.16 2.00 -15.68
CA PRO A 29 3.88 1.63 -15.11
C PRO A 29 3.52 2.53 -13.93
N ALA A 30 2.26 2.95 -13.84
CA ALA A 30 1.80 3.89 -12.82
C ALA A 30 0.54 3.36 -12.13
N TRP A 31 0.38 3.74 -10.85
CA TRP A 31 -0.84 3.48 -10.07
C TRP A 31 -1.25 2.00 -10.04
N ASN A 32 -0.29 1.09 -9.86
CA ASN A 32 -0.52 -0.36 -9.84
C ASN A 32 -1.58 -0.81 -8.81
N SER A 33 -1.74 -0.07 -7.71
CA SER A 33 -2.81 -0.27 -6.73
C SER A 33 -4.22 -0.12 -7.30
N THR A 34 -4.39 0.63 -8.39
CA THR A 34 -5.69 0.90 -9.03
C THR A 34 -6.06 -0.12 -10.11
N TRP A 35 -5.09 -0.85 -10.66
CA TRP A 35 -5.32 -1.78 -11.77
C TRP A 35 -6.40 -2.83 -11.51
N PRO A 36 -6.51 -3.42 -10.31
CA PRO A 36 -7.56 -4.39 -10.02
C PRO A 36 -8.97 -3.76 -10.04
N VAL A 37 -9.09 -2.45 -9.79
CA VAL A 37 -10.37 -1.74 -9.90
C VAL A 37 -10.79 -1.61 -11.36
N PHE A 38 -9.84 -1.33 -12.26
CA PHE A 38 -10.11 -1.35 -13.71
C PHE A 38 -10.53 -2.72 -14.17
N GLU A 39 -9.80 -3.76 -13.79
CA GLU A 39 -10.10 -5.15 -14.19
C GLU A 39 -11.53 -5.52 -13.78
N ARG A 40 -11.94 -5.19 -12.55
CA ARG A 40 -13.32 -5.40 -12.09
C ARG A 40 -14.35 -4.60 -12.88
N LEU A 41 -14.09 -3.32 -13.15
CA LEU A 41 -14.99 -2.48 -13.95
C LEU A 41 -15.14 -2.97 -15.39
N ILE A 42 -14.08 -3.57 -15.96
CA ILE A 42 -14.06 -4.17 -17.30
C ILE A 42 -14.76 -5.53 -17.30
N GLU A 43 -14.46 -6.40 -16.33
CA GLU A 43 -15.05 -7.73 -16.22
C GLU A 43 -16.55 -7.67 -15.93
N ARG A 44 -16.95 -6.78 -15.01
CA ARG A 44 -18.34 -6.54 -14.61
C ARG A 44 -19.00 -5.43 -15.42
N HIS A 45 -18.50 -5.16 -16.63
CA HIS A 45 -18.97 -4.06 -17.47
C HIS A 45 -20.49 -4.13 -17.79
N GLU A 46 -21.03 -5.34 -17.94
CA GLU A 46 -22.46 -5.55 -18.17
C GLU A 46 -23.33 -4.98 -17.04
N GLU A 47 -22.88 -5.07 -15.79
CA GLU A 47 -23.58 -4.48 -14.63
C GLU A 47 -23.55 -2.95 -14.67
N MET A 48 -22.51 -2.36 -15.26
CA MET A 48 -22.33 -0.92 -15.39
C MET A 48 -23.19 -0.27 -16.49
N LYS A 49 -23.84 -1.05 -17.37
CA LYS A 49 -24.67 -0.52 -18.48
C LYS A 49 -25.68 0.54 -18.02
N PRO A 50 -26.51 0.32 -16.98
CA PRO A 50 -27.45 1.33 -16.50
C PRO A 50 -26.76 2.60 -15.99
N VAL A 51 -25.54 2.48 -15.43
CA VAL A 51 -24.73 3.61 -14.98
C VAL A 51 -24.28 4.45 -16.17
N TYR A 52 -23.73 3.83 -17.22
CA TYR A 52 -23.30 4.56 -18.42
C TYR A 52 -24.47 5.25 -19.12
N VAL A 53 -25.63 4.60 -19.15
CA VAL A 53 -26.86 5.20 -19.69
C VAL A 53 -27.25 6.46 -18.92
N GLU A 54 -27.31 6.38 -17.59
CA GLU A 54 -27.63 7.53 -16.74
C GLU A 54 -26.62 8.68 -16.93
N LEU A 55 -25.33 8.36 -17.03
CA LEU A 55 -24.27 9.35 -17.25
C LEU A 55 -24.42 10.02 -18.62
N ALA A 56 -24.70 9.25 -19.67
CA ALA A 56 -24.90 9.76 -21.02
C ALA A 56 -26.15 10.66 -21.14
N GLU A 57 -27.23 10.34 -20.42
CA GLU A 57 -28.43 11.18 -20.33
C GLU A 57 -28.18 12.52 -19.65
N ARG A 58 -27.13 12.60 -18.82
CA ARG A 58 -26.65 13.85 -18.20
C ARG A 58 -25.46 14.49 -18.92
N GLU A 59 -25.21 14.10 -20.17
CA GLU A 59 -24.13 14.62 -21.01
C GLU A 59 -22.72 14.38 -20.42
N ILE A 60 -22.57 13.35 -19.58
CA ILE A 60 -21.28 12.89 -19.08
C ILE A 60 -20.74 11.81 -20.02
N ASN A 61 -19.96 12.22 -21.01
CA ASN A 61 -19.36 11.36 -22.03
C ASN A 61 -17.89 11.75 -22.28
N GLY A 62 -17.16 10.94 -23.06
CA GLY A 62 -15.78 11.22 -23.45
C GLY A 62 -14.86 11.54 -22.27
N THR A 63 -14.19 12.70 -22.32
CA THR A 63 -13.25 13.15 -21.26
C THR A 63 -13.93 13.33 -19.90
N ARG A 64 -15.18 13.80 -19.86
CA ARG A 64 -15.93 13.97 -18.59
C ARG A 64 -16.23 12.62 -17.95
N LEU A 65 -16.59 11.64 -18.77
CA LEU A 65 -16.79 10.26 -18.32
C LEU A 65 -15.49 9.67 -17.77
N TRP A 66 -14.36 9.89 -18.46
CA TRP A 66 -13.06 9.46 -17.95
C TRP A 66 -12.73 10.09 -16.59
N ILE A 67 -12.84 11.42 -16.44
CA ILE A 67 -12.51 12.11 -15.18
C ILE A 67 -13.37 11.58 -14.03
N LEU A 68 -14.67 11.35 -14.26
CA LEU A 68 -15.54 10.73 -13.27
C LEU A 68 -15.07 9.31 -12.92
N LEU A 69 -14.86 8.45 -13.92
CA LEU A 69 -14.42 7.06 -13.71
C LEU A 69 -13.06 6.99 -13.01
N GLU A 70 -12.14 7.90 -13.32
CA GLU A 70 -10.84 8.02 -12.68
C GLU A 70 -10.99 8.31 -11.18
N GLN A 71 -11.88 9.24 -10.79
CA GLN A 71 -12.16 9.47 -9.37
C GLN A 71 -12.76 8.23 -8.68
N CYS A 72 -13.61 7.47 -9.38
CA CYS A 72 -14.18 6.23 -8.86
C CYS A 72 -13.12 5.12 -8.74
N VAL A 73 -12.21 5.02 -9.71
CA VAL A 73 -11.07 4.10 -9.69
C VAL A 73 -10.15 4.41 -8.51
N PHE A 74 -9.82 5.68 -8.29
CA PHE A 74 -9.02 6.07 -7.13
C PHE A 74 -9.78 5.77 -5.82
N ALA A 75 -11.07 6.09 -5.73
CA ALA A 75 -11.87 5.75 -4.56
C ALA A 75 -11.88 4.22 -4.29
N GLY A 76 -11.95 3.39 -5.34
CA GLY A 76 -11.88 1.92 -5.26
C GLY A 76 -10.49 1.36 -4.93
N GLY A 77 -9.44 1.96 -5.49
CA GLY A 77 -8.05 1.50 -5.34
C GLY A 77 -7.52 1.73 -3.93
N PHE A 78 -8.01 2.79 -3.28
CA PHE A 78 -7.75 3.09 -1.88
C PHE A 78 -8.81 2.50 -0.93
N SER A 79 -9.54 1.46 -1.34
CA SER A 79 -10.58 0.88 -0.48
C SER A 79 -10.67 -0.64 -0.43
N THR A 80 -9.97 -1.45 -1.23
CA THR A 80 -10.04 -2.92 -1.07
C THR A 80 -9.51 -3.37 0.31
N GLU A 81 -10.42 -3.87 1.16
CA GLU A 81 -10.19 -4.10 2.59
C GLU A 81 -9.10 -5.15 2.86
N ASP A 82 -8.98 -6.17 2.01
CA ASP A 82 -7.97 -7.22 2.14
C ASP A 82 -6.55 -6.70 1.94
N ARG A 83 -6.31 -5.88 0.91
CA ARG A 83 -4.98 -5.29 0.67
C ARG A 83 -4.58 -4.33 1.78
N HIS A 84 -5.54 -3.57 2.32
CA HIS A 84 -5.28 -2.68 3.46
C HIS A 84 -5.04 -3.47 4.74
N ALA A 85 -5.73 -4.60 4.93
CA ALA A 85 -5.50 -5.49 6.06
C ALA A 85 -4.10 -6.11 6.00
N THR A 86 -3.70 -6.65 4.85
CA THR A 86 -2.34 -7.17 4.63
C THR A 86 -1.30 -6.09 4.85
N LEU A 87 -1.44 -4.91 4.23
CA LEU A 87 -0.48 -3.82 4.39
C LEU A 87 -0.33 -3.37 5.85
N ARG A 88 -1.42 -3.33 6.62
CA ARG A 88 -1.36 -3.04 8.06
C ARG A 88 -0.74 -4.18 8.87
N ALA A 89 -1.02 -5.43 8.48
CA ALA A 89 -0.43 -6.61 9.12
C ALA A 89 1.09 -6.63 8.89
N ASP A 90 1.54 -6.43 7.65
CA ASP A 90 2.96 -6.35 7.28
C ASP A 90 3.66 -5.19 8.03
N HIS A 91 3.04 -4.01 8.10
CA HIS A 91 3.58 -2.89 8.86
C HIS A 91 3.71 -3.21 10.35
N LYS A 92 2.69 -3.87 10.94
CA LYS A 92 2.72 -4.29 12.34
C LYS A 92 3.80 -5.36 12.57
N GLU A 93 3.91 -6.33 11.69
CA GLU A 93 4.92 -7.38 11.76
C GLU A 93 6.33 -6.77 11.68
N LEU A 94 6.56 -5.80 10.79
CA LEU A 94 7.85 -5.10 10.70
C LEU A 94 8.19 -4.33 11.99
N LEU A 95 7.22 -3.67 12.63
CA LEU A 95 7.44 -3.04 13.93
C LEU A 95 7.84 -4.06 15.00
N GLU A 96 7.10 -5.17 15.08
CA GLU A 96 7.39 -6.26 16.03
C GLU A 96 8.77 -6.88 15.76
N ILE A 97 9.14 -7.10 14.50
CA ILE A 97 10.46 -7.61 14.11
C ILE A 97 11.56 -6.64 14.55
N ASN A 98 11.41 -5.34 14.27
CA ASN A 98 12.41 -4.34 14.63
C ASN A 98 12.60 -4.24 16.16
N GLU A 99 11.51 -4.23 16.94
CA GLU A 99 11.57 -4.26 18.40
C GLU A 99 12.27 -5.54 18.90
N ASN A 100 11.94 -6.69 18.31
CA ASN A 100 12.57 -7.96 18.68
C ASN A 100 14.06 -8.00 18.34
N ILE A 101 14.49 -7.43 17.20
CA ILE A 101 15.91 -7.32 16.83
C ILE A 101 16.66 -6.53 17.90
N VAL A 102 16.12 -5.40 18.35
CA VAL A 102 16.73 -4.57 19.42
C VAL A 102 16.87 -5.38 20.71
N VAL A 103 15.77 -5.98 21.19
CA VAL A 103 15.75 -6.73 22.45
C VAL A 103 16.72 -7.92 22.40
N MET A 104 16.72 -8.68 21.30
CA MET A 104 17.58 -9.84 21.15
C MET A 104 19.06 -9.47 21.02
N SER A 105 19.36 -8.34 20.36
CA SER A 105 20.75 -7.87 20.20
C SER A 105 21.36 -7.49 21.55
N ILE A 106 20.64 -6.71 22.37
CA ILE A 106 21.06 -6.33 23.73
C ILE A 106 21.25 -7.58 24.59
N LYS A 107 20.24 -8.47 24.61
CA LYS A 107 20.29 -9.68 25.43
C LYS A 107 21.45 -10.60 25.05
N LEU A 108 21.74 -10.74 23.76
CA LEU A 108 22.87 -11.53 23.28
C LEU A 108 24.21 -10.88 23.65
N ALA A 109 24.31 -9.55 23.56
CA ALA A 109 25.49 -8.81 23.99
C ALA A 109 25.81 -9.06 25.48
N GLU A 110 24.80 -8.93 26.36
CA GLU A 110 24.93 -9.19 27.80
C GLU A 110 25.40 -10.64 28.09
N LEU A 111 24.90 -11.62 27.34
CA LEU A 111 25.35 -13.02 27.48
C LEU A 111 26.80 -13.22 27.05
N LEU A 112 27.25 -12.53 25.99
CA LEU A 112 28.63 -12.61 25.51
C LEU A 112 29.60 -11.94 26.50
N GLU A 113 29.23 -10.78 27.04
CA GLU A 113 29.97 -10.10 28.10
C GLU A 113 30.08 -10.98 29.33
N ARG A 114 28.95 -11.54 29.79
CA ARG A 114 28.94 -12.42 30.95
C ARG A 114 29.80 -13.66 30.75
N ARG A 115 29.79 -14.23 29.54
CA ARG A 115 30.67 -15.35 29.18
C ARG A 115 32.14 -14.92 29.28
N SER A 116 32.50 -13.75 28.76
CA SER A 116 33.86 -13.20 28.83
C SER A 116 34.32 -13.03 30.27
N GLU A 117 33.49 -12.45 31.15
CA GLU A 117 33.77 -12.29 32.57
C GLU A 117 34.07 -13.63 33.28
N VAL A 118 33.26 -14.66 33.02
CA VAL A 118 33.43 -15.98 33.63
C VAL A 118 34.74 -16.63 33.19
N LEU A 119 35.08 -16.53 31.89
CA LEU A 119 36.34 -17.06 31.37
C LEU A 119 37.53 -16.34 32.01
N ASN A 120 37.52 -15.00 32.01
CA ASN A 120 38.58 -14.18 32.59
C ASN A 120 38.77 -14.43 34.09
N ARG A 121 37.69 -14.63 34.84
CA ARG A 121 37.75 -14.90 36.28
C ARG A 121 38.18 -16.32 36.60
N SER A 122 37.71 -17.30 35.84
CA SER A 122 37.95 -18.72 36.17
C SER A 122 39.37 -19.16 35.83
N GLY A 123 39.93 -18.72 34.70
CA GLY A 123 41.25 -19.15 34.21
C GLY A 123 41.39 -20.66 33.91
N HIS A 124 40.35 -21.46 34.18
CA HIS A 124 40.32 -22.91 34.04
C HIS A 124 39.59 -23.40 32.79
N PHE A 125 38.85 -22.51 32.13
CA PHE A 125 38.04 -22.82 30.96
C PHE A 125 38.50 -22.00 29.77
N TYR A 126 38.50 -22.64 28.61
CA TYR A 126 38.79 -22.02 27.32
C TYR A 126 37.70 -22.44 26.34
N ILE A 127 37.34 -21.54 25.43
CA ILE A 127 36.39 -21.80 24.36
C ILE A 127 37.14 -21.68 23.06
N ASP A 128 37.05 -22.70 22.21
CA ASP A 128 37.50 -22.64 20.84
C ASP A 128 36.37 -22.05 19.98
N ASN A 129 36.47 -20.76 19.68
CA ASN A 129 35.52 -20.03 18.85
C ASN A 129 36.23 -19.07 17.90
N MET A 130 35.51 -18.60 16.87
CA MET A 130 35.99 -17.50 16.04
C MET A 130 36.17 -16.26 16.90
N VAL A 131 37.38 -15.71 16.86
CA VAL A 131 37.80 -14.63 17.76
C VAL A 131 37.87 -13.29 17.02
N ARG A 132 38.26 -13.29 15.74
CA ARG A 132 38.35 -12.06 14.93
C ARG A 132 37.02 -11.80 14.24
N LEU A 133 36.61 -10.54 14.19
CA LEU A 133 35.46 -10.10 13.40
C LEU A 133 35.60 -10.53 11.93
N THR A 134 36.81 -10.45 11.38
CA THR A 134 37.11 -10.87 10.01
C THR A 134 36.85 -12.36 9.77
N ASP A 135 37.02 -13.23 10.76
CA ASP A 135 36.72 -14.66 10.65
C ASP A 135 35.22 -14.90 10.39
N PHE A 136 34.34 -14.11 11.05
CA PHE A 136 32.89 -14.18 10.84
C PHE A 136 32.51 -13.67 9.46
N ILE A 137 33.12 -12.57 9.01
CA ILE A 137 32.87 -12.00 7.68
C ILE A 137 33.32 -12.98 6.59
N ASP A 138 34.51 -13.57 6.73
CA ASP A 138 35.03 -14.59 5.82
C ASP A 138 34.12 -15.82 5.75
N LYS A 139 33.63 -16.27 6.91
CA LYS A 139 32.71 -17.41 6.96
C LYS A 139 31.38 -17.10 6.27
N ALA A 140 30.81 -15.92 6.51
CA ALA A 140 29.53 -15.51 5.91
C ALA A 140 29.67 -15.26 4.39
N GLY A 141 30.82 -14.72 3.96
CA GLY A 141 31.11 -14.40 2.57
C GLY A 141 31.63 -15.56 1.73
N LYS A 142 31.86 -16.75 2.31
CA LYS A 142 32.52 -17.89 1.65
C LYS A 142 31.91 -18.29 0.30
N ASP A 143 30.59 -18.12 0.14
CA ASP A 143 29.84 -18.50 -1.07
C ASP A 143 29.56 -17.29 -1.99
N ASN A 144 29.90 -16.08 -1.55
CA ASN A 144 29.73 -14.85 -2.32
C ASN A 144 30.98 -14.59 -3.18
N GLY A 145 30.87 -14.82 -4.49
CA GLY A 145 31.97 -14.62 -5.44
C GLY A 145 32.51 -13.19 -5.47
N LEU A 146 31.65 -12.17 -5.31
CA LEU A 146 32.07 -10.77 -5.28
C LEU A 146 32.84 -10.45 -4.00
N TYR A 147 32.42 -11.01 -2.87
CA TYR A 147 33.16 -10.91 -1.61
C TYR A 147 34.56 -11.48 -1.76
N ARG A 148 34.68 -12.74 -2.22
CA ARG A 148 35.97 -13.44 -2.33
C ARG A 148 36.96 -12.75 -3.27
N SER A 149 36.47 -12.24 -4.39
CA SER A 149 37.35 -11.63 -5.40
C SER A 149 37.73 -10.19 -5.07
N ASN A 150 36.85 -9.41 -4.44
CA ASN A 150 37.05 -7.96 -4.29
C ASN A 150 37.25 -7.50 -2.84
N ILE A 151 36.53 -8.09 -1.88
CA ILE A 151 36.49 -7.59 -0.50
C ILE A 151 37.45 -8.37 0.40
N GLN A 152 37.45 -9.70 0.30
CA GLN A 152 38.30 -10.58 1.11
C GLN A 152 39.80 -10.24 1.01
N PRO A 153 40.39 -9.97 -0.18
CA PRO A 153 41.80 -9.61 -0.26
C PRO A 153 42.13 -8.31 0.49
N GLN A 154 41.18 -7.36 0.52
CA GLN A 154 41.36 -6.08 1.21
C GLN A 154 41.22 -6.25 2.73
N LEU A 155 40.26 -7.05 3.19
CA LEU A 155 40.11 -7.39 4.62
C LEU A 155 41.34 -8.13 5.14
N ASN A 156 41.93 -9.00 4.33
CA ASN A 156 43.15 -9.73 4.69
C ASN A 156 44.34 -8.80 4.99
N LEU A 157 44.40 -7.61 4.38
CA LEU A 157 45.43 -6.62 4.70
C LEU A 157 45.31 -6.13 6.15
N LEU A 158 44.13 -6.19 6.75
CA LEU A 158 43.88 -5.75 8.12
C LEU A 158 44.18 -6.82 9.17
N ASN A 159 44.47 -8.06 8.77
CA ASN A 159 44.72 -9.19 9.67
C ASN A 159 46.00 -9.05 10.54
N HIS A 160 46.82 -8.02 10.29
CA HIS A 160 48.02 -7.71 11.07
C HIS A 160 47.71 -6.96 12.37
N TYR A 161 46.54 -6.33 12.50
CA TYR A 161 46.10 -5.74 13.76
C TYR A 161 45.67 -6.82 14.73
N ASP A 162 46.12 -6.71 15.99
CA ASP A 162 45.67 -7.61 17.06
C ASP A 162 44.21 -7.32 17.47
N LEU A 163 43.63 -8.23 18.26
CA LEU A 163 42.23 -8.18 18.66
C LEU A 163 41.85 -6.91 19.46
N LYS A 164 42.81 -6.21 20.07
CA LYS A 164 42.51 -5.03 20.90
C LYS A 164 42.15 -3.80 20.06
N TYR A 165 42.43 -3.83 18.76
CA TYR A 165 42.09 -2.77 17.82
C TYR A 165 40.71 -2.93 17.20
N TRP A 166 40.08 -4.08 17.35
CA TRP A 166 38.76 -4.37 16.77
C TRP A 166 37.67 -4.25 17.83
N PRO A 167 36.47 -3.76 17.46
CA PRO A 167 35.31 -3.88 18.33
C PRO A 167 35.01 -5.37 18.56
N ASP A 168 34.60 -5.70 19.78
CA ASP A 168 34.12 -7.04 20.08
C ASP A 168 32.67 -7.24 19.60
N MET A 169 32.23 -8.50 19.58
CA MET A 169 30.89 -8.85 19.13
C MET A 169 29.79 -8.26 20.02
N ALA A 170 30.05 -8.05 21.31
CA ALA A 170 29.06 -7.45 22.22
C ALA A 170 28.85 -5.97 21.88
N GLY A 171 29.93 -5.22 21.66
CA GLY A 171 29.89 -3.83 21.21
C GLY A 171 29.20 -3.65 19.86
N LEU A 172 29.39 -4.57 18.92
CA LEU A 172 28.66 -4.56 17.65
C LEU A 172 27.16 -4.82 17.83
N LEU A 173 26.78 -5.72 18.74
CA LEU A 173 25.39 -6.03 19.03
C LEU A 173 24.69 -4.90 19.81
N HIS A 174 25.41 -4.20 20.70
CA HIS A 174 24.90 -2.98 21.31
C HIS A 174 24.65 -1.89 20.26
N ALA A 175 25.61 -1.68 19.34
CA ALA A 175 25.41 -0.73 18.25
C ALA A 175 24.20 -1.08 17.36
N LEU A 176 23.93 -2.37 17.13
CA LEU A 176 22.73 -2.83 16.44
C LEU A 176 21.45 -2.60 17.28
N GLY A 177 21.52 -2.82 18.60
CA GLY A 177 20.40 -2.58 19.51
C GLY A 177 20.06 -1.10 19.71
N GLU A 178 21.03 -0.20 19.50
CA GLU A 178 20.84 1.25 19.56
C GLU A 178 20.35 1.85 18.22
N ASP A 179 20.33 1.07 17.14
CA ASP A 179 19.91 1.54 15.82
C ASP A 179 18.40 1.80 15.78
N ASN A 180 18.02 3.07 15.68
CA ASN A 180 16.63 3.48 15.61
C ASN A 180 16.10 3.35 14.18
N THR A 181 15.63 2.15 13.83
CA THR A 181 15.09 1.86 12.50
C THR A 181 13.68 2.42 12.35
N GLU A 182 13.54 3.54 11.66
CA GLU A 182 12.25 4.12 11.28
C GLU A 182 11.73 3.51 9.97
N ILE A 183 10.48 3.06 9.95
CA ILE A 183 9.81 2.59 8.73
C ILE A 183 9.44 3.79 7.88
N LYS A 184 9.97 3.85 6.65
CA LYS A 184 9.62 4.87 5.65
C LYS A 184 8.60 4.33 4.66
N TYR A 185 7.66 5.19 4.28
CA TYR A 185 6.63 4.86 3.29
C TYR A 185 7.06 5.28 1.88
N ALA A 186 6.68 4.49 0.88
CA ALA A 186 6.99 4.78 -0.53
C ALA A 186 6.23 6.02 -1.04
N ASP A 187 5.06 6.31 -0.46
CA ASP A 187 4.18 7.41 -0.85
C ASP A 187 3.23 7.81 0.29
N GLU A 188 2.61 8.99 0.15
CA GLU A 188 1.70 9.58 1.13
C GLU A 188 0.38 8.79 1.28
N ALA A 189 -0.06 8.07 0.24
CA ALA A 189 -1.26 7.25 0.32
C ALA A 189 -1.03 5.99 1.16
N THR A 190 0.14 5.36 1.05
CA THR A 190 0.57 4.25 1.91
C THR A 190 0.58 4.67 3.39
N ALA A 191 1.14 5.85 3.69
CA ALA A 191 1.12 6.41 5.04
C ALA A 191 -0.31 6.64 5.55
N ALA A 192 -1.19 7.18 4.70
CA ALA A 192 -2.60 7.41 5.03
C ALA A 192 -3.36 6.11 5.32
N ILE A 193 -3.10 5.01 4.57
CA ILE A 193 -3.75 3.71 4.80
C ILE A 193 -3.37 3.10 6.15
N ILE A 194 -2.08 3.20 6.52
CA ILE A 194 -1.55 2.70 7.79
C ILE A 194 -2.07 3.53 8.96
N GLY A 195 -2.10 4.87 8.82
CA GLY A 195 -2.65 5.78 9.83
C GLY A 195 -4.17 5.74 9.96
N ALA A 196 -4.89 5.30 8.92
CA ALA A 196 -6.34 5.25 8.93
C ALA A 196 -6.89 4.05 9.72
N LYS A 197 -7.81 4.35 10.66
CA LYS A 197 -8.69 3.36 11.29
C LYS A 197 -9.60 2.75 10.22
N ARG A 198 -9.85 1.43 10.29
CA ARG A 198 -10.72 0.61 9.39
C ARG A 198 -11.77 1.47 8.66
N SER A 199 -11.62 1.70 7.35
CA SER A 199 -12.52 2.60 6.61
C SER A 199 -13.87 1.93 6.45
N SER A 200 -14.87 2.45 7.17
CA SER A 200 -16.25 1.95 7.04
C SER A 200 -16.80 2.26 5.64
N LEU A 201 -17.85 1.56 5.23
CA LEU A 201 -18.61 1.93 4.01
C LEU A 201 -19.02 3.41 4.02
N THR A 202 -19.28 3.99 5.19
CA THR A 202 -19.57 5.42 5.36
C THR A 202 -18.39 6.31 4.97
N ASP A 203 -17.18 5.93 5.36
CA ASP A 203 -15.97 6.71 5.07
C ASP A 203 -15.59 6.60 3.59
N PHE A 204 -15.82 5.43 2.99
CA PHE A 204 -15.74 5.25 1.54
C PHE A 204 -16.71 6.19 0.80
N PHE A 205 -17.98 6.23 1.20
CA PHE A 205 -18.95 7.15 0.58
C PHE A 205 -18.58 8.61 0.78
N ARG A 206 -18.05 8.98 1.95
CA ARG A 206 -17.54 10.33 2.21
C ARG A 206 -16.43 10.70 1.21
N GLY A 207 -15.40 9.86 1.11
CA GLY A 207 -14.28 10.09 0.20
C GLY A 207 -14.68 10.08 -1.28
N LEU A 208 -15.60 9.20 -1.69
CA LEU A 208 -16.13 9.18 -3.05
C LEU A 208 -16.89 10.48 -3.37
N PHE A 209 -17.72 10.96 -2.45
CA PHE A 209 -18.49 12.19 -2.65
C PHE A 209 -17.60 13.43 -2.68
N ASP A 210 -16.57 13.52 -1.83
CA ASP A 210 -15.59 14.61 -1.90
C ASP A 210 -14.88 14.64 -3.25
N ARG A 211 -14.36 13.49 -3.71
CA ARG A 211 -13.70 13.39 -5.03
C ARG A 211 -14.61 13.80 -6.19
N LEU A 212 -15.87 13.36 -6.16
CA LEU A 212 -16.84 13.74 -7.18
C LEU A 212 -17.20 15.22 -7.11
N ASN A 213 -17.22 15.81 -5.91
CA ASN A 213 -17.48 17.23 -5.72
C ASN A 213 -16.30 18.10 -6.14
N ASP A 214 -15.06 17.67 -5.93
CA ASP A 214 -13.85 18.39 -6.34
C ASP A 214 -13.79 18.60 -7.85
N ILE A 215 -14.35 17.67 -8.62
CA ILE A 215 -14.45 17.77 -10.08
C ILE A 215 -15.73 18.48 -10.55
N LYS A 216 -16.61 18.95 -9.67
CA LYS A 216 -17.78 19.80 -9.99
C LYS A 216 -17.39 21.27 -10.16
N ASP A 217 -16.40 21.54 -11.00
CA ASP A 217 -15.88 22.89 -11.22
C ASP A 217 -16.63 23.69 -12.32
N GLY A 218 -17.54 23.03 -13.05
CA GLY A 218 -18.26 23.64 -14.17
C GLY A 218 -17.41 23.91 -15.42
N SER A 219 -16.16 23.44 -15.45
CA SER A 219 -15.27 23.56 -16.59
C SER A 219 -15.72 22.70 -17.78
N CYS A 220 -15.11 22.89 -18.95
CA CYS A 220 -15.40 22.07 -20.13
C CYS A 220 -15.11 20.58 -19.90
N PHE A 221 -14.21 20.23 -18.98
CA PHE A 221 -13.85 18.85 -18.67
C PHE A 221 -14.37 18.34 -17.32
N GLY A 222 -14.78 19.22 -16.41
CA GLY A 222 -15.37 18.85 -15.14
C GLY A 222 -16.87 18.57 -15.20
N LEU A 223 -17.42 18.16 -14.06
CA LEU A 223 -18.83 17.88 -13.87
C LEU A 223 -19.63 19.19 -13.72
N PRO A 224 -20.87 19.23 -14.23
CA PRO A 224 -21.78 20.33 -13.94
C PRO A 224 -21.96 20.51 -12.42
N PRO A 225 -22.05 21.75 -11.89
CA PRO A 225 -22.26 21.97 -10.46
C PRO A 225 -23.50 21.27 -9.89
N SER A 226 -24.54 21.12 -10.72
CA SER A 226 -25.79 20.41 -10.38
C SER A 226 -25.75 18.90 -10.60
N PHE A 227 -24.64 18.35 -11.08
CA PHE A 227 -24.53 16.93 -11.39
C PHE A 227 -24.77 16.10 -10.12
N ARG A 228 -25.64 15.11 -10.21
CA ARG A 228 -25.88 14.20 -9.09
C ARG A 228 -26.22 12.82 -9.59
N MET A 229 -25.35 11.86 -9.25
CA MET A 229 -25.59 10.45 -9.56
C MET A 229 -26.74 9.90 -8.72
N SER A 230 -27.56 9.03 -9.33
CA SER A 230 -28.66 8.35 -8.65
C SER A 230 -28.12 7.40 -7.59
N ASP A 231 -28.96 7.10 -6.60
CA ASP A 231 -28.60 6.14 -5.56
C ASP A 231 -28.39 4.73 -6.13
N SER A 232 -29.11 4.38 -7.22
CA SER A 232 -28.95 3.09 -7.91
C SER A 232 -27.63 3.00 -8.65
N ALA A 233 -27.27 4.04 -9.41
CA ALA A 233 -26.00 4.06 -10.13
C ALA A 233 -24.80 4.05 -9.17
N LEU A 234 -24.90 4.79 -8.06
CA LEU A 234 -23.90 4.73 -7.01
C LEU A 234 -23.80 3.36 -6.34
N ALA A 235 -24.91 2.67 -6.11
CA ALA A 235 -24.90 1.34 -5.53
C ALA A 235 -24.18 0.34 -6.45
N THR A 236 -24.57 0.28 -7.72
CA THR A 236 -23.92 -0.55 -8.75
C THR A 236 -22.43 -0.28 -8.84
N LEU A 237 -22.07 0.99 -9.04
CA LEU A 237 -20.67 1.40 -9.15
C LEU A 237 -19.87 1.04 -7.89
N SER A 238 -20.42 1.34 -6.71
CA SER A 238 -19.77 1.08 -5.42
C SER A 238 -19.53 -0.41 -5.20
N ASN A 239 -20.52 -1.26 -5.48
CA ASN A 239 -20.40 -2.72 -5.37
C ASN A 239 -19.23 -3.27 -6.21
N ILE A 240 -19.03 -2.72 -7.42
CA ILE A 240 -17.97 -3.16 -8.33
C ILE A 240 -16.60 -2.62 -7.90
N ILE A 241 -16.49 -1.31 -7.61
CA ILE A 241 -15.18 -0.73 -7.25
C ILE A 241 -14.69 -1.23 -5.88
N ARG A 242 -15.60 -1.54 -4.96
CA ARG A 242 -15.30 -2.13 -3.64
C ARG A 242 -15.14 -3.64 -3.63
N ASP A 243 -15.53 -4.31 -4.70
CA ASP A 243 -15.56 -5.78 -4.80
C ASP A 243 -16.38 -6.43 -3.69
N LEU A 244 -17.58 -5.91 -3.42
CA LEU A 244 -18.44 -6.45 -2.36
C LEU A 244 -18.98 -7.83 -2.77
N PRO A 245 -18.89 -8.84 -1.89
CA PRO A 245 -19.46 -10.15 -2.16
C PRO A 245 -21.01 -10.06 -2.21
N PRO A 246 -21.69 -11.02 -2.88
CA PRO A 246 -23.13 -10.95 -3.13
C PRO A 246 -24.01 -10.74 -1.88
N ASP A 247 -23.57 -11.25 -0.73
CA ASP A 247 -24.25 -11.14 0.57
C ASP A 247 -24.04 -9.79 1.27
N GLU A 248 -23.02 -9.03 0.88
CA GLU A 248 -22.72 -7.69 1.40
C GLU A 248 -23.03 -6.56 0.41
N MET A 249 -23.52 -6.91 -0.79
CA MET A 249 -23.88 -5.92 -1.81
C MET A 249 -24.90 -4.91 -1.28
N ILE A 250 -24.62 -3.65 -1.56
CA ILE A 250 -25.49 -2.54 -1.16
C ILE A 250 -26.48 -2.19 -2.27
N ASP A 251 -27.67 -1.74 -1.86
CA ASP A 251 -28.73 -1.31 -2.74
C ASP A 251 -28.90 0.22 -2.76
N ALA A 252 -29.76 0.72 -3.64
CA ALA A 252 -30.09 2.15 -3.70
C ALA A 252 -30.61 2.68 -2.35
N SER A 253 -31.33 1.87 -1.58
CA SER A 253 -31.86 2.24 -0.26
C SER A 253 -30.74 2.51 0.75
N TYR A 254 -29.68 1.69 0.75
CA TYR A 254 -28.50 1.88 1.58
C TYR A 254 -27.78 3.20 1.24
N VAL A 255 -27.57 3.47 -0.06
CA VAL A 255 -26.91 4.70 -0.52
C VAL A 255 -27.73 5.93 -0.09
N LYS A 256 -29.05 5.88 -0.27
CA LYS A 256 -29.96 6.94 0.15
C LYS A 256 -29.86 7.25 1.65
N ARG A 257 -29.91 6.21 2.49
CA ARG A 257 -29.73 6.35 3.95
C ARG A 257 -28.37 6.94 4.30
N THR A 258 -27.32 6.51 3.61
CA THR A 258 -25.95 7.00 3.83
C THR A 258 -25.84 8.49 3.50
N ARG A 259 -26.38 8.93 2.35
CA ARG A 259 -26.45 10.35 1.98
C ARG A 259 -27.20 11.17 3.03
N GLN A 260 -28.37 10.69 3.46
CA GLN A 260 -29.16 11.38 4.49
C GLN A 260 -28.37 11.55 5.80
N ARG A 261 -27.74 10.47 6.29
CA ARG A 261 -26.91 10.52 7.50
C ARG A 261 -25.74 11.50 7.36
N LEU A 262 -25.04 11.49 6.23
CA LEU A 262 -23.94 12.42 5.98
C LEU A 262 -24.41 13.88 5.99
N LYS A 263 -25.59 14.17 5.44
CA LYS A 263 -26.20 15.51 5.52
C LYS A 263 -26.55 15.93 6.93
N GLU A 264 -27.11 15.04 7.74
CA GLU A 264 -27.41 15.30 9.15
C GLU A 264 -26.12 15.59 9.94
N GLN A 265 -24.98 15.04 9.49
CA GLN A 265 -23.64 15.32 10.03
C GLN A 265 -22.99 16.60 9.45
N GLY A 266 -23.69 17.37 8.63
CA GLY A 266 -23.20 18.63 8.05
C GLY A 266 -22.29 18.47 6.82
N PHE A 267 -22.21 17.27 6.24
CA PHE A 267 -21.39 17.00 5.07
C PHE A 267 -22.11 17.45 3.78
N SER A 268 -21.58 18.49 3.13
CA SER A 268 -22.23 19.21 2.02
C SER A 268 -21.98 18.60 0.63
N THR A 269 -20.94 17.77 0.47
CA THR A 269 -20.49 17.25 -0.84
C THR A 269 -21.23 16.00 -1.31
N ALA A 270 -22.09 15.40 -0.46
CA ALA A 270 -22.90 14.23 -0.81
C ALA A 270 -24.05 14.48 -1.81
N TRP A 271 -24.14 15.71 -2.35
CA TRP A 271 -25.30 16.24 -3.07
C TRP A 271 -24.91 16.77 -4.46
#